data_AF-A0A0B0EHX8-F1
#
_entry.id   AF-A0A0B0EHX8-F1
#
_cell.length_a   1.000
_cell.length_b   1.000
_cell.length_c   1.000
_cell.angle_alpha   90.00
_cell.angle_beta   90.00
_cell.angle_gamma   90.00
#
_symmetry.space_group_name_H-M   'P 1'
#
loop_
_entity.id
_entity.type
_entity.pdbx_description
1 polymer ?
#
loop_
_entity_poly.entity_id
_entity_poly.type
_entity_poly.pdbx_seq_one_letter_code
_entity_poly.pdbx_strand_id
1 'polypeptide(L)'
;MNVITDSIEISTHGHTGIIDITPQVERALEDTGFKRGNLTVFVSGSTAGISSIEYESGLIKDLPEAFEKLAPTGVTYHRDEA
;
A
#
# COMPACT_ATOMS: atom_id res chain seq x y z
N MET A 1 -23.93 -2.27 15.57
CA MET A 1 -22.80 -1.81 14.73
C MET A 1 -21.87 -3.00 14.61
N ASN A 2 -21.82 -3.62 13.43
CA ASN A 2 -20.95 -4.78 13.20
C ASN A 2 -19.61 -4.28 12.68
N VAL A 3 -18.52 -4.83 13.22
CA VAL A 3 -17.16 -4.57 12.76
C VAL A 3 -16.55 -5.93 12.43
N ILE A 4 -16.01 -6.05 11.22
CA ILE A 4 -15.27 -7.22 10.77
C ILE A 4 -13.83 -6.76 10.54
N THR A 5 -12.88 -7.57 10.99
CA THR A 5 -11.46 -7.35 10.77
C THR A 5 -10.91 -8.57 10.05
N ASP A 6 -10.19 -8.33 8.97
CA ASP A 6 -9.55 -9.35 8.15
C ASP A 6 -8.12 -8.90 7.82
N SER A 7 -7.29 -9.83 7.36
CA SER A 7 -5.89 -9.61 7.03
C SER A 7 -5.52 -10.32 5.74
N ILE A 8 -4.78 -9.63 4.88
CA ILE A 8 -4.19 -10.18 3.66
C ILE A 8 -2.67 -10.10 3.75
N GLU A 9 -1.99 -11.16 3.32
CA GLU A 9 -0.53 -11.17 3.19
C GLU A 9 -0.14 -10.89 1.75
N ILE A 10 0.77 -9.93 1.54
CA ILE A 10 1.25 -9.53 0.22
C ILE A 10 2.78 -9.66 0.19
N SER A 11 3.28 -10.46 -0.73
CA SER A 11 4.71 -10.57 -0.99
C SER A 11 5.16 -9.45 -1.93
N THR A 12 6.25 -8.77 -1.58
CA THR A 12 6.81 -7.67 -2.38
C THR A 12 8.30 -7.89 -2.65
N HIS A 13 8.81 -7.29 -3.72
CA HIS A 13 10.24 -7.27 -4.02
C HIS A 13 10.99 -6.12 -3.31
N GLY A 14 10.29 -5.31 -2.51
CA GLY A 14 10.82 -4.08 -1.90
C GLY A 14 11.04 -2.94 -2.90
N HIS A 15 11.79 -1.93 -2.48
CA HIS A 15 12.26 -0.81 -3.33
C HIS A 15 11.14 -0.08 -4.10
N THR A 16 10.08 0.30 -3.40
CA THR A 16 8.92 1.00 -4.00
C THR A 16 8.20 0.14 -5.06
N GLY A 17 8.07 -1.16 -4.82
CA GLY A 17 7.12 -2.00 -5.57
C GLY A 17 5.68 -1.54 -5.33
N ILE A 18 4.98 -1.18 -6.41
CA ILE A 18 3.56 -0.82 -6.37
C ILE A 18 2.74 -2.06 -6.75
N ILE A 19 1.79 -2.43 -5.89
CA ILE A 19 0.95 -3.60 -6.07
C ILE A 19 -0.50 -3.13 -5.98
N ASP A 20 -1.28 -3.43 -7.02
CA ASP A 20 -2.73 -3.25 -6.95
C ASP A 20 -3.32 -4.29 -5.99
N ILE A 21 -3.89 -3.79 -4.88
CA ILE A 21 -4.58 -4.60 -3.87
C ILE A 21 -6.12 -4.48 -3.97
N THR A 22 -6.63 -3.75 -4.97
CA THR A 22 -8.06 -3.54 -5.18
C THR A 22 -8.83 -4.87 -5.25
N PRO A 23 -8.37 -5.88 -6.02
CA PRO A 23 -9.09 -7.17 -6.09
C PRO A 23 -9.19 -7.90 -4.74
N GLN A 24 -8.14 -7.81 -3.91
CA GLN A 24 -8.09 -8.43 -2.58
C GLN A 24 -9.02 -7.72 -1.60
N VAL A 25 -9.07 -6.39 -1.67
CA VAL A 25 -9.95 -5.56 -0.86
C VAL A 25 -11.42 -5.77 -1.25
N GLU A 26 -11.72 -5.85 -2.55
CA GLU A 26 -13.07 -6.13 -3.06
C GLU A 26 -13.55 -7.49 -2.57
N ARG A 27 -12.74 -8.55 -2.72
CA ARG A 27 -13.08 -9.89 -2.22
C ARG A 27 -13.35 -9.89 -0.71
N ALA A 28 -12.48 -9.26 0.09
CA ALA A 28 -12.68 -9.19 1.54
C ALA A 28 -13.99 -8.46 1.90
N LEU A 29 -14.36 -7.43 1.14
CA LEU A 29 -15.63 -6.71 1.34
C LEU A 29 -16.85 -7.54 0.93
N GLU A 30 -16.78 -8.25 -0.20
CA GLU A 30 -17.86 -9.12 -0.70
C GLU A 30 -18.23 -10.21 0.33
N ASP A 31 -17.23 -10.81 0.96
CA ASP A 31 -17.39 -11.87 1.97
C ASP A 31 -18.12 -11.38 3.24
N THR A 32 -18.14 -10.07 3.51
CA THR A 32 -18.87 -9.49 4.66
C THR A 32 -20.38 -9.41 4.45
N GLY A 33 -20.84 -9.37 3.20
CA GLY A 33 -22.24 -9.06 2.85
C GLY A 33 -22.69 -7.62 3.18
N PHE A 34 -21.80 -6.73 3.64
CA PHE A 34 -22.16 -5.34 3.93
C PHE A 34 -22.55 -4.58 2.66
N LYS A 35 -23.54 -3.70 2.79
CA LYS A 35 -24.02 -2.86 1.69
C LYS A 35 -23.65 -1.38 1.84
N ARG A 36 -23.39 -0.92 3.06
CA ARG A 36 -23.06 0.48 3.39
C ARG A 36 -22.23 0.52 4.68
N GLY A 37 -21.21 1.36 4.72
CA GLY A 37 -20.34 1.52 5.87
C GLY A 37 -19.03 2.22 5.52
N ASN A 38 -18.05 2.11 6.40
CA ASN A 38 -16.68 2.56 6.18
C ASN A 38 -15.76 1.34 6.08
N LEU A 39 -14.77 1.42 5.21
CA LEU A 39 -13.67 0.47 5.10
C LEU A 39 -12.37 1.17 5.49
N THR A 40 -11.58 0.54 6.32
CA THR A 40 -10.23 1.00 6.66
C THR A 40 -9.23 -0.04 6.18
N VAL A 41 -8.34 0.37 5.29
CA VAL A 41 -7.21 -0.44 4.82
C VAL A 41 -5.95 0.08 5.52
N PHE A 42 -5.22 -0.82 6.16
CA PHE A 42 -4.07 -0.48 6.98
C PHE A 42 -2.93 -1.46 6.70
N VAL A 43 -1.70 -0.94 6.60
CA VAL A 43 -0.48 -1.75 6.52
C VAL A 43 0.27 -1.68 7.84
N SER A 44 0.58 -2.83 8.42
CA SER A 44 1.38 -2.91 9.63
C SER A 44 2.88 -2.76 9.30
N GLY A 45 3.44 -1.60 9.61
CA GLY A 45 4.88 -1.31 9.43
C GLY A 45 5.15 0.13 9.03
N SER A 46 6.43 0.54 9.07
CA SER A 46 6.84 1.92 8.75
C SER A 46 7.48 2.07 7.36
N THR A 47 7.66 0.98 6.62
CA THR A 47 8.39 0.95 5.33
C THR A 47 7.49 0.60 4.15
N ALA A 48 6.17 0.64 4.35
CA ALA A 48 5.15 0.46 3.32
C ALA A 48 4.03 1.49 3.53
N GLY A 49 3.28 1.78 2.47
CA GLY A 49 2.17 2.72 2.52
C GLY A 49 0.97 2.20 1.73
N ILE A 50 -0.21 2.73 2.07
CA ILE A 50 -1.45 2.51 1.31
C ILE A 50 -1.82 3.84 0.65
N SER A 51 -2.13 3.80 -0.64
CA SER A 51 -2.60 4.94 -1.39
C SER A 51 -3.64 4.50 -2.42
N SER A 52 -4.38 5.46 -2.96
CA SER A 52 -5.27 5.28 -4.11
C SER A 52 -4.75 6.11 -5.28
N ILE A 53 -4.52 5.45 -6.41
CA ILE A 53 -4.08 6.10 -7.65
C ILE A 53 -4.55 5.27 -8.84
N GLU A 54 -4.60 5.86 -10.04
CA GLU A 54 -4.79 5.09 -11.27
C GLU A 54 -3.62 4.11 -11.47
N TYR A 55 -3.94 2.82 -11.57
CA TYR A 55 -2.96 1.75 -11.75
C TYR A 55 -2.67 1.55 -13.24
N GLU A 56 -1.82 2.40 -13.80
CA GLU A 56 -1.42 2.35 -15.20
C GLU A 56 0.11 2.36 -15.37
N SER A 57 0.57 1.85 -16.52
CA SER A 57 1.98 1.56 -16.81
C SER A 57 2.97 2.73 -16.70
N GLY A 58 2.53 3.97 -16.89
CA GLY A 58 3.30 5.20 -16.72
C GLY A 58 3.41 5.59 -15.25
N LEU A 59 2.28 5.75 -14.55
CA LEU A 59 2.24 6.13 -13.15
C LEU A 59 2.96 5.16 -12.23
N ILE A 60 2.92 3.85 -12.51
CA ILE A 60 3.70 2.87 -11.75
C ILE A 60 5.22 3.06 -11.88
N LYS A 61 5.69 3.78 -12.91
CA LYS A 61 7.10 4.19 -13.08
C LYS A 61 7.34 5.59 -12.50
N ASP A 62 6.40 6.51 -12.70
CA ASP A 62 6.52 7.90 -12.24
C ASP A 62 6.60 8.01 -10.71
N LEU A 63 5.83 7.19 -9.98
CA LEU A 63 5.80 7.24 -8.51
C LEU A 63 7.15 6.86 -7.88
N PRO A 64 7.76 5.71 -8.23
CA PRO A 64 9.11 5.38 -7.76
C PRO A 64 10.13 6.47 -8.08
N GLU A 65 10.10 7.04 -9.29
CA GLU A 65 10.99 8.13 -9.67
C GLU A 65 10.77 9.42 -8.86
N ALA A 66 9.52 9.73 -8.52
CA ALA A 66 9.19 10.87 -7.68
C ALA A 66 9.65 10.67 -6.23
N PHE A 67 9.47 9.47 -5.67
CA PHE A 67 9.94 9.14 -4.34
C PHE A 67 11.46 9.18 -4.24
N GLU A 68 12.17 8.69 -5.26
CA GLU A 68 13.63 8.76 -5.31
C GLU A 68 14.13 10.22 -5.34
N LYS A 69 13.38 11.14 -5.94
CA LYS A 69 13.70 12.58 -5.91
C LYS A 69 13.43 13.22 -4.54
N LEU A 70 12.41 12.76 -3.82
CA LEU A 70 11.97 13.32 -2.54
C LEU A 70 12.75 12.75 -1.34
N ALA A 71 13.04 11.46 -1.38
CA ALA A 71 13.69 10.67 -0.34
C ALA A 71 14.64 9.66 -1.02
N PRO A 72 15.78 10.12 -1.55
CA PRO A 72 16.69 9.30 -2.34
C PRO A 72 17.27 8.13 -1.53
N THR A 73 17.42 7.00 -2.20
CA THR A 73 18.23 5.89 -1.71
C THR A 73 19.72 6.16 -1.88
N GLY A 74 20.56 5.40 -1.17
CA GLY A 74 22.02 5.49 -1.31
C GLY A 74 22.67 6.73 -0.67
N VAL A 75 21.90 7.55 0.03
CA VAL A 75 22.40 8.60 0.91
C VAL A 75 22.32 8.16 2.37
N THR A 76 23.20 8.69 3.22
CA THR A 76 23.17 8.41 4.65
C THR A 76 22.08 9.23 5.34
N TYR A 77 21.15 8.54 5.99
CA TYR A 77 20.17 9.15 6.89
C TYR A 77 20.58 8.91 8.35
N HIS A 78 20.13 9.78 9.27
CA HIS A 78 20.35 9.56 10.71
C HIS A 78 19.79 8.21 11.22
N ARG A 79 18.81 7.61 10.51
CA ARG A 79 18.29 6.27 10.83
C ARG A 79 19.29 5.15 10.57
N ASP A 80 20.24 5.35 9.65
CA ASP A 80 21.25 4.34 9.28
C ASP A 80 22.38 4.26 10.32
N GLU A 81 22.54 5.30 11.15
CA GLU A 81 23.56 5.40 12.20
C GLU A 81 23.08 4.84 13.56
N ALA A 82 21.81 4.44 13.65
CA ALA A 82 21.14 4.02 14.89
C ALA A 82 21.20 2.50 15.13
#